data_AF-A0A7Y5QKC1-F1
#
_entry.id   AF-A0A7Y5QKC1-F1
#
_cell.length_a   1.000
_cell.length_b   1.000
_cell.length_c   1.000
_cell.angle_alpha   90.00
_cell.angle_beta   90.00
_cell.angle_gamma   90.00
#
_symmetry.space_group_name_H-M   'P 1'
#
loop_
_entity.id
_entity.type
_entity.pdbx_description
1 polymer ?
#
loop_
_entity_poly.entity_id
_entity_poly.type
_entity_poly.pdbx_seq_one_letter_code
_entity_poly.pdbx_strand_id
1 'polypeptide(L)'
;ALSRAGAFIRQRAKSSIRRRRGASRPGNPPHSHTGYLRNFIFFGYEPATESVVIGPVKLNQKNTEAPRTLEHGGTTVITEFRNGRIVRRKVTIAPRRYMGPALDAEQDNIPRQWAGVVVE
;
A
#
# COMPACT_ATOMS: atom_id res chain seq x y z
N ALA A 1 6.64 7.25 21.00
CA ALA A 1 5.43 7.91 20.46
C ALA A 1 5.30 7.70 18.95
N LEU A 2 6.38 7.81 18.19
CA LEU A 2 6.49 7.46 16.76
C LEU A 2 6.08 6.01 16.40
N SER A 3 6.46 5.02 17.21
CA SER A 3 5.97 3.64 17.03
C SER A 3 4.43 3.53 17.07
N ARG A 4 3.76 4.37 17.88
CA ARG A 4 2.30 4.44 17.95
C ARG A 4 1.71 5.09 16.69
N ALA A 5 2.35 6.13 16.15
CA ALA A 5 1.98 6.73 14.87
C ALA A 5 2.04 5.69 13.73
N GLY A 6 3.14 4.95 13.62
CA GLY A 6 3.29 3.89 12.63
C GLY A 6 2.21 2.81 12.75
N ALA A 7 1.85 2.44 13.99
CA ALA A 7 0.77 1.49 14.24
C ALA A 7 -0.61 2.03 13.79
N PHE A 8 -0.92 3.30 14.03
CA PHE A 8 -2.18 3.91 13.60
C PHE A 8 -2.27 4.06 12.08
N ILE A 9 -1.22 4.57 11.43
CA ILE A 9 -1.16 4.70 9.97
C ILE A 9 -1.33 3.32 9.31
N ARG A 10 -0.59 2.31 9.79
CA ARG A 10 -0.76 0.92 9.34
C ARG A 10 -2.19 0.45 9.49
N GLN A 11 -2.82 0.69 10.65
CA GLN A 11 -4.18 0.26 10.90
C GLN A 11 -5.19 0.97 9.98
N ARG A 12 -5.00 2.26 9.72
CA ARG A 12 -5.82 3.06 8.79
C ARG A 12 -5.69 2.53 7.37
N ALA A 13 -4.47 2.25 6.89
CA ALA A 13 -4.24 1.62 5.60
C ALA A 13 -4.91 0.24 5.51
N LYS A 14 -4.78 -0.60 6.55
CA LYS A 14 -5.40 -1.93 6.59
C LYS A 14 -6.93 -1.91 6.60
N SER A 15 -7.54 -0.90 7.20
CA SER A 15 -8.99 -0.75 7.29
C SER A 15 -9.60 -0.14 6.02
N SER A 16 -8.83 0.63 5.26
CA SER A 16 -9.24 1.19 3.97
C SER A 16 -9.34 0.10 2.88
N ILE A 17 -8.48 -0.93 2.95
CA ILE A 17 -8.47 -2.07 2.04
C ILE A 17 -9.54 -3.10 2.44
N ARG A 18 -10.73 -3.00 1.86
CA ARG A 18 -11.87 -3.89 2.15
C ARG A 18 -11.95 -5.09 1.20
N ARG A 19 -12.46 -6.22 1.69
CA ARG A 19 -12.71 -7.42 0.88
C ARG A 19 -13.94 -7.22 0.00
N ARG A 20 -13.75 -7.17 -1.32
CA ARG A 20 -14.81 -7.00 -2.34
C ARG A 20 -14.39 -7.68 -3.65
N ARG A 21 -15.37 -7.98 -4.51
CA ARG A 21 -15.13 -8.46 -5.87
C ARG A 21 -14.92 -7.27 -6.82
N GLY A 22 -14.18 -7.50 -7.91
CA GLY A 22 -13.89 -6.50 -8.92
C GLY A 22 -12.88 -5.44 -8.47
N ALA A 23 -12.38 -4.67 -9.43
CA ALA A 23 -11.44 -3.59 -9.17
C ALA A 23 -12.13 -2.41 -8.45
N SER A 24 -11.44 -1.76 -7.50
CA SER A 24 -11.86 -0.47 -6.95
C SER A 24 -11.91 0.64 -8.02
N ARG A 25 -12.51 1.80 -7.71
CA ARG A 25 -12.43 2.99 -8.59
C ARG A 25 -11.05 3.66 -8.44
N PRO A 26 -10.56 4.38 -9.46
CA PRO A 26 -9.39 5.26 -9.31
C PRO A 26 -9.55 6.20 -8.10
N GLY A 27 -8.46 6.48 -7.40
CA GLY A 27 -8.44 7.30 -6.19
C GLY A 27 -9.04 6.63 -4.94
N ASN A 28 -9.70 5.48 -5.07
CA ASN A 28 -10.17 4.70 -3.93
C ASN A 28 -9.15 3.60 -3.59
N PRO A 29 -9.00 3.23 -2.31
CA PRO A 29 -8.15 2.14 -1.88
C PRO A 29 -8.44 0.84 -2.67
N PRO A 30 -7.44 -0.03 -2.88
CA PRO A 30 -7.63 -1.28 -3.59
C PRO A 30 -8.55 -2.21 -2.79
N HIS A 31 -9.27 -3.08 -3.50
CA HIS A 31 -10.01 -4.16 -2.86
C HIS A 31 -9.07 -5.31 -2.50
N SER A 32 -9.31 -5.94 -1.35
CA SER A 32 -8.60 -7.15 -0.96
C SER A 32 -9.27 -8.37 -1.61
N HIS A 33 -8.60 -8.98 -2.58
CA HIS A 33 -9.03 -10.26 -3.17
C HIS A 33 -8.45 -11.47 -2.42
N THR A 34 -7.15 -11.43 -2.10
CA THR A 34 -6.42 -12.52 -1.43
C THR A 34 -6.09 -12.22 0.03
N GLY A 35 -6.09 -10.95 0.44
CA GLY A 35 -5.64 -10.52 1.76
C GLY A 35 -4.15 -10.19 1.85
N TYR A 36 -3.33 -10.54 0.86
CA TYR A 36 -1.89 -10.34 0.94
C TYR A 36 -1.51 -8.86 1.09
N LEU A 37 -1.97 -7.98 0.19
CA LEU A 37 -1.64 -6.56 0.29
C LEU A 37 -1.98 -5.99 1.67
N ARG A 38 -3.18 -6.29 2.18
CA ARG A 38 -3.64 -5.83 3.51
C ARG A 38 -2.80 -6.40 4.65
N ASN A 39 -2.48 -7.69 4.61
CA ASN A 39 -1.84 -8.36 5.73
C ASN A 39 -0.35 -8.05 5.82
N PHE A 40 0.27 -7.68 4.71
CA PHE A 40 1.71 -7.43 4.57
C PHE A 40 2.06 -5.93 4.60
N ILE A 41 1.22 -5.07 5.20
CA ILE A 41 1.58 -3.69 5.55
C ILE A 41 2.24 -3.70 6.92
N PHE A 42 3.49 -3.24 6.99
CA PHE A 42 4.30 -3.20 8.20
C PHE A 42 4.80 -1.79 8.48
N PHE A 43 5.35 -1.61 9.67
CA PHE A 43 6.08 -0.39 10.03
C PHE A 43 7.34 -0.77 10.80
N GLY A 44 8.38 0.05 10.65
CA GLY A 44 9.61 0.01 11.44
C GLY A 44 9.85 1.37 12.07
N TYR A 45 10.25 1.39 13.33
CA TYR A 45 10.67 2.60 14.05
C TYR A 45 12.18 2.50 14.30
N GLU A 46 12.92 3.53 13.92
CA GLU A 46 14.36 3.66 14.15
C GLU A 46 14.60 4.69 15.27
N PRO A 47 14.98 4.24 16.49
CA PRO A 47 15.19 5.14 17.61
C PRO A 47 16.33 6.14 17.41
N ALA A 48 17.38 5.78 16.67
CA ALA A 48 18.55 6.65 16.52
C ALA A 48 18.27 7.91 15.68
N THR A 49 17.31 7.82 14.76
CA THR A 49 16.95 8.92 13.84
C THR A 49 15.55 9.48 14.10
N GLU A 50 14.86 8.96 15.12
CA GLU A 50 13.45 9.28 15.41
C GLU A 50 12.58 9.21 14.14
N SER A 51 12.74 8.16 13.35
CA SER A 51 12.04 7.99 12.09
C SER A 51 11.17 6.74 12.07
N VAL A 52 10.10 6.78 11.26
CA VAL A 52 9.21 5.63 11.05
C VAL A 52 9.00 5.43 9.56
N VAL A 53 9.22 4.21 9.11
CA VAL A 53 8.89 3.79 7.74
C VAL A 53 7.67 2.89 7.80
N ILE A 54 6.63 3.18 7.02
CA ILE A 54 5.43 2.35 6.91
C ILE A 54 5.18 2.01 5.43
N GLY A 55 4.93 0.73 5.12
CA GLY A 55 4.66 0.31 3.76
C GLY A 55 4.31 -1.17 3.61
N PRO A 56 3.87 -1.59 2.41
CA PRO A 56 3.72 -2.99 2.06
C PRO A 56 5.10 -3.63 1.86
N VAL A 57 5.31 -4.84 2.37
CA VAL A 57 6.50 -5.61 2.00
C VAL A 57 6.30 -6.28 0.65
N LYS A 58 7.40 -6.41 -0.11
CA LYS A 58 7.40 -7.18 -1.35
C LYS A 58 6.98 -8.61 -1.08
N LEU A 59 5.92 -9.04 -1.75
CA LEU A 59 5.44 -10.41 -1.68
C LEU A 59 6.33 -11.29 -2.58
N ASN A 60 6.63 -12.52 -2.17
CA ASN A 60 7.40 -13.49 -2.98
C ASN A 60 6.60 -14.05 -4.18
N GLN A 61 5.67 -13.28 -4.73
CA GLN A 61 4.90 -13.63 -5.93
C GLN A 61 5.52 -12.95 -7.15
N LYS A 62 5.30 -13.54 -8.34
CA LYS A 62 5.87 -13.08 -9.62
C LYS A 62 5.62 -11.60 -9.96
N ASN A 63 4.65 -10.94 -9.31
CA ASN A 63 4.35 -9.52 -9.46
C ASN A 63 4.61 -8.74 -8.16
N THR A 64 5.89 -8.52 -7.82
CA THR A 64 6.32 -7.77 -6.64
C THR A 64 5.93 -6.29 -6.68
N GLU A 65 5.74 -5.72 -7.89
CA GLU A 65 5.50 -4.29 -8.12
C GLU A 65 4.03 -3.86 -7.94
N ALA A 66 3.13 -4.80 -7.65
CA ALA A 66 1.71 -4.51 -7.54
C ALA A 66 1.39 -3.45 -6.45
N PRO A 67 1.95 -3.51 -5.21
CA PRO A 67 1.66 -2.50 -4.19
C PRO A 67 2.07 -1.10 -4.63
N ARG A 68 3.29 -0.95 -5.15
CA ARG A 68 3.83 0.32 -5.67
C ARG A 68 2.97 0.88 -6.81
N THR A 69 2.56 0.03 -7.75
CA THR A 69 1.70 0.42 -8.87
C THR A 69 0.32 0.86 -8.39
N LEU A 70 -0.19 0.29 -7.31
CA LEU A 70 -1.47 0.72 -6.72
C LEU A 70 -1.32 2.07 -6.01
N GLU A 71 -0.23 2.33 -5.31
CA GLU A 71 -0.03 3.63 -4.64
C GLU A 71 0.21 4.76 -5.64
N HIS A 72 1.15 4.58 -6.57
CA HIS A 72 1.56 5.67 -7.47
C HIS A 72 0.84 5.66 -8.83
N GLY A 73 0.20 4.55 -9.20
CA GLY A 73 -0.25 4.32 -10.57
C GLY A 73 0.94 4.02 -11.49
N GLY A 74 0.68 4.04 -12.80
CA GLY A 74 1.71 3.92 -13.84
C GLY A 74 1.49 2.75 -14.77
N THR A 75 2.50 2.45 -15.57
CA THR A 75 2.43 1.38 -16.57
C THR A 75 3.12 0.13 -16.06
N THR A 76 2.43 -1.00 -16.08
CA THR A 76 2.96 -2.29 -15.64
C THR A 76 2.64 -3.39 -16.66
N VAL A 77 3.34 -4.52 -16.58
CA VAL A 77 3.06 -5.70 -17.40
C VAL A 77 2.31 -6.71 -16.55
N ILE A 78 1.06 -6.97 -16.89
CA ILE A 78 0.29 -8.05 -16.27
C ILE A 78 0.50 -9.35 -17.04
N THR A 79 0.63 -10.44 -16.30
CA THR A 79 0.70 -11.80 -16.83
C THR A 79 -0.64 -12.48 -16.56
N GLU A 80 -1.32 -12.89 -17.62
CA GLU A 80 -2.61 -13.57 -17.57
C GLU A 80 -2.48 -14.98 -18.16
N PHE A 81 -3.21 -15.94 -17.60
CA PHE A 81 -3.36 -17.26 -18.20
C PHE A 81 -4.65 -17.29 -19.01
N ARG A 82 -4.54 -17.45 -20.33
CA ARG A 82 -5.68 -17.47 -21.25
C ARG A 82 -5.52 -18.62 -22.23
N ASN A 83 -6.54 -19.48 -22.32
CA ASN A 83 -6.60 -20.61 -23.25
C ASN A 83 -5.34 -21.51 -23.19
N GLY A 84 -4.88 -21.85 -21.98
CA GLY A 84 -3.68 -22.69 -21.81
C GLY A 84 -2.34 -21.98 -22.07
N ARG A 85 -2.34 -20.68 -22.39
CA ARG A 85 -1.14 -19.90 -22.70
C ARG A 85 -0.96 -18.75 -21.72
N ILE A 86 0.31 -18.46 -21.42
CA ILE A 86 0.69 -17.25 -20.66
C ILE A 86 0.74 -16.08 -21.63
N VAL A 87 -0.07 -15.06 -21.40
CA VAL A 87 -0.11 -13.83 -22.17
C VAL A 87 0.39 -12.68 -21.29
N ARG A 88 1.30 -11.86 -21.83
CA ARG A 88 1.79 -10.65 -21.16
C ARG A 88 1.19 -9.43 -21.85
N ARG A 89 0.62 -8.51 -21.09
CA ARG A 89 0.07 -7.25 -21.61
C ARG A 89 0.61 -6.08 -20.79
N LYS A 90 1.07 -5.04 -21.49
CA LYS A 90 1.36 -3.73 -20.90
C LYS A 90 0.05 -2.99 -20.67
N VAL A 91 -0.21 -2.59 -19.43
CA VAL A 91 -1.43 -1.89 -19.01
C VAL A 91 -1.08 -0.66 -18.21
N THR A 92 -1.89 0.39 -18.37
CA THR A 92 -1.79 1.61 -17.56
C THR A 92 -2.80 1.52 -16.42
N ILE A 93 -2.33 1.64 -15.20
CA ILE A 93 -3.12 1.56 -13.98
C ILE A 93 -3.17 2.95 -13.34
N ALA A 94 -4.38 3.46 -13.13
CA ALA A 94 -4.59 4.69 -12.37
C ALA A 94 -4.31 4.45 -10.87
N PRO A 95 -3.78 5.44 -10.14
CA PRO A 95 -3.47 5.32 -8.72
C PRO A 95 -4.72 5.00 -7.89
N ARG A 96 -4.53 4.11 -6.93
CA ARG A 96 -5.49 3.61 -5.93
C ARG A 96 -4.82 3.73 -4.57
N ARG A 97 -4.45 4.96 -4.23
CA ARG A 97 -3.69 5.29 -3.02
C ARG A 97 -4.37 4.74 -1.78
N TYR A 98 -3.60 4.15 -0.90
CA TYR A 98 -4.06 3.60 0.38
C TYR A 98 -3.11 3.92 1.53
N MET A 99 -1.84 4.21 1.23
CA MET A 99 -0.89 4.62 2.25
C MET A 99 -0.84 6.14 2.43
N GLY A 100 -0.74 6.93 1.35
CA GLY A 100 -0.75 8.40 1.44
C GLY A 100 -1.98 8.94 2.19
N PRO A 101 -3.21 8.56 1.79
CA PRO A 101 -4.41 8.95 2.52
C PRO A 101 -4.47 8.45 3.97
N ALA A 102 -3.74 7.39 4.31
CA ALA A 102 -3.65 6.90 5.68
C ALA A 102 -2.72 7.76 6.53
N LEU A 103 -1.64 8.28 5.95
CA LEU A 103 -0.75 9.27 6.58
C LEU A 103 -1.48 10.60 6.76
N ASP A 104 -2.10 11.12 5.68
CA ASP A 104 -2.82 12.40 5.70
C ASP A 104 -3.90 12.41 6.80
N ALA A 105 -4.63 11.28 6.94
CA ALA A 105 -5.70 11.15 7.94
C ALA A 105 -5.22 11.05 9.38
N GLU A 106 -3.95 10.69 9.62
CA GLU A 106 -3.37 10.57 10.95
C GLU A 106 -2.47 11.77 11.31
N GLN A 107 -2.25 12.69 10.37
CA GLN A 107 -1.33 13.81 10.53
C GLN A 107 -1.70 14.74 11.70
N ASP A 108 -2.99 14.91 11.99
CA ASP A 108 -3.46 15.70 13.14
C ASP A 108 -3.31 14.96 14.49
N ASN A 109 -3.28 13.63 14.47
CA ASN A 109 -3.07 12.78 15.65
C ASN A 109 -1.58 12.61 15.97
N ILE A 110 -0.72 13.10 15.09
CA ILE A 110 0.72 13.07 15.18
C ILE A 110 1.18 14.45 15.72
N PRO A 111 1.72 14.53 16.96
CA PRO A 111 2.40 15.72 17.45
C PRO A 111 3.38 16.27 16.40
N ARG A 112 3.35 17.59 16.21
CA ARG A 112 4.17 18.37 15.25
C ARG A 112 5.67 18.03 15.24
N GLN A 113 6.17 17.38 16.29
CA GLN A 113 7.56 16.96 16.45
C GLN A 113 7.98 15.79 15.53
N TRP A 114 7.04 15.16 14.81
CA TRP A 114 7.28 13.88 14.11
C TRP A 114 7.45 14.03 12.59
N ALA A 115 8.40 14.87 12.18
CA ALA A 115 8.72 15.13 10.76
C ALA A 115 9.34 13.92 10.02
N GLY A 116 9.69 12.84 10.72
CA GLY A 116 10.40 11.67 10.17
C GLY A 116 9.52 10.48 9.74
N VAL A 117 8.22 10.70 9.47
CA VAL A 117 7.32 9.62 9.02
C VAL A 117 7.31 9.54 7.49
N VAL A 118 7.72 8.38 6.95
CA VAL A 118 7.77 8.12 5.50
C VAL A 118 6.87 6.94 5.13
N VAL A 119 6.20 7.09 4.00
CA VAL A 119 5.31 6.08 3.42
C VAL A 119 5.88 5.59 2.09
N GLU A 120 5.99 4.28 1.93
CA GLU A 120 6.37 3.57 0.69
C GLU A 120 5.30 2.58 0.23
#